data_AF-A0AAE3CGM3-F1
#
_entry.id   AF-A0AAE3CGM3-F1
#
_cell.length_a   1.000
_cell.length_b   1.000
_cell.length_c   1.000
_cell.angle_alpha   90.00
_cell.angle_beta   90.00
_cell.angle_gamma   90.00
#
_symmetry.space_group_name_H-M   'P 1'
#
loop_
_entity.id
_entity.type
_entity.pdbx_description
1 polymer ?
#
loop_
_entity_poly.entity_id
_entity_poly.type
_entity_poly.pdbx_seq_one_letter_code
_entity_poly.pdbx_strand_id
1 'polypeptide(L)'
;MKKLRLSDIEGVGEKIRGRLMEFFGSEEEAVRAILEGRVVEIASVPGVGLGKAYSIVRSAWELVEGVKWDSVLKTDGVKRIYEDLLRLVQEQAQTEYAKHKLRLFWPYPASKIGRVMERLEVFSEAKRVVEATSSETLERIQTALRRLKNFGKATARKVKGRVIVTRSEAEYAKLKGAGVDRYCNVFLVGEGERIRDYAEGYELAVLVGEAGEEDYADNLVTVLGGWRIEDLVPEVIISFYAENYETVEAICELAEAVFDLPGAKHLDALRGELDGEALRKVKELIGRITSEGDVARGVDPELDRYKEALRRLNVAVAEIEAWVNETIRSRLAESEAKLRGEQIIKILEEARTATLEAGKLRSYLPPEVDEIITHTIAEGEKKFCEALRISEKEVLWLEGFFPEEPALPVSMIPRKVSEL
;
A
#
# COMPACT_ATOMS: atom_id res chain seq x y z
N MET A 1 7.50 41.98 -20.54
CA MET A 1 6.12 41.52 -20.86
C MET A 1 5.24 41.78 -19.65
N LYS A 2 4.02 42.29 -19.83
CA LYS A 2 3.07 42.49 -18.73
C LYS A 2 2.72 41.12 -18.15
N LYS A 3 2.89 40.91 -16.84
CA LYS A 3 2.54 39.64 -16.17
C LYS A 3 1.03 39.45 -16.32
N LEU A 4 0.61 38.35 -16.96
CA LEU A 4 -0.82 38.01 -17.13
C LEU A 4 -1.44 37.84 -15.74
N ARG A 5 -2.60 38.46 -15.49
CA ARG A 5 -3.35 38.31 -14.25
C ARG A 5 -4.66 37.59 -14.51
N LEU A 6 -5.24 36.97 -13.48
CA LEU A 6 -6.51 36.26 -13.61
C LEU A 6 -7.65 37.19 -14.05
N SER A 7 -7.61 38.45 -13.60
CA SER A 7 -8.59 39.48 -13.98
C SER A 7 -8.58 39.83 -15.47
N ASP A 8 -7.46 39.57 -16.15
CA ASP A 8 -7.30 39.90 -17.56
C ASP A 8 -7.92 38.79 -18.46
N ILE A 9 -8.22 37.61 -17.91
CA ILE A 9 -8.72 36.44 -18.64
C ILE A 9 -10.24 36.45 -18.73
N GLU A 10 -10.76 36.40 -19.95
CA GLU A 10 -12.20 36.34 -20.19
C GLU A 10 -12.82 35.09 -19.55
N GLY A 11 -13.93 35.29 -18.84
CA GLY A 11 -14.62 34.24 -18.12
C GLY A 11 -14.13 33.98 -16.70
N VAL A 12 -13.10 34.67 -16.22
CA VAL A 12 -12.65 34.67 -14.82
C VAL A 12 -13.17 35.91 -14.09
N GLY A 13 -14.37 35.80 -13.51
CA GLY A 13 -14.91 36.83 -12.62
C GLY A 13 -14.30 36.78 -11.22
N GLU A 14 -14.57 37.78 -10.39
CA GLU A 14 -14.03 37.91 -9.02
C GLU A 14 -14.23 36.66 -8.16
N LYS A 15 -15.41 36.03 -8.24
CA LYS A 15 -15.72 34.77 -7.54
C LYS A 15 -14.86 33.60 -8.00
N ILE A 16 -14.64 33.46 -9.32
CA ILE A 16 -13.83 32.36 -9.88
C ILE A 16 -12.36 32.61 -9.55
N ARG A 17 -11.90 33.87 -9.62
CA ARG A 17 -10.56 34.27 -9.21
C ARG A 17 -10.28 33.88 -7.76
N GLY A 18 -11.19 34.22 -6.83
CA GLY A 18 -11.06 33.85 -5.42
C GLY A 18 -10.90 32.34 -5.22
N ARG A 19 -11.72 31.53 -5.90
CA ARG A 19 -11.64 30.06 -5.81
C ARG A 19 -10.39 29.47 -6.45
N LEU A 20 -9.93 30.03 -7.56
CA LEU A 20 -8.66 29.63 -8.18
C LEU A 20 -7.49 29.92 -7.25
N MET A 21 -7.47 31.09 -6.62
CA MET A 21 -6.42 31.45 -5.66
C MET A 21 -6.46 30.59 -4.40
N GLU A 22 -7.65 30.27 -3.90
CA GLU A 22 -7.82 29.35 -2.76
C GLU A 22 -7.34 27.94 -3.10
N PHE A 23 -7.67 27.44 -4.29
CA PHE A 23 -7.31 26.08 -4.71
C PHE A 23 -5.82 25.92 -5.02
N PHE A 24 -5.21 26.87 -5.75
CA PHE A 24 -3.80 26.83 -6.14
C PHE A 24 -2.86 27.52 -5.14
N GLY A 25 -3.41 28.13 -4.08
CA GLY A 25 -2.67 28.85 -3.04
C GLY A 25 -2.21 30.27 -3.44
N SER A 26 -2.04 30.56 -4.72
CA SER A 26 -1.64 31.89 -5.21
C SER A 26 -2.18 32.22 -6.60
N GLU A 27 -2.19 33.50 -6.95
CA GLU A 27 -2.55 33.95 -8.29
C GLU A 27 -1.50 33.50 -9.33
N GLU A 28 -0.22 33.52 -8.96
CA GLU A 28 0.88 33.03 -9.81
C GLU A 28 0.72 31.57 -10.21
N GLU A 29 0.47 30.68 -9.26
CA GLU A 29 0.30 29.24 -9.54
C GLU A 29 -0.97 28.98 -10.34
N ALA A 30 -2.06 29.71 -10.06
CA ALA A 30 -3.28 29.61 -10.85
C ALA A 30 -3.05 30.04 -12.32
N VAL A 31 -2.35 31.17 -12.55
CA VAL A 31 -2.00 31.61 -13.91
C VAL A 31 -1.07 30.59 -14.58
N ARG A 32 -0.09 30.03 -13.86
CA ARG A 32 0.79 28.98 -14.39
C ARG A 32 0.00 27.76 -14.84
N ALA A 33 -0.90 27.26 -14.00
CA ALA A 33 -1.75 26.11 -14.33
C ALA A 33 -2.62 26.34 -15.58
N ILE A 34 -3.14 27.57 -15.73
CA ILE A 34 -3.89 27.98 -16.92
C ILE A 34 -3.00 28.00 -18.16
N LEU A 35 -1.82 28.62 -18.09
CA LEU A 35 -0.90 28.72 -19.21
C LEU A 35 -0.35 27.35 -19.64
N GLU A 36 -0.12 26.43 -18.71
CA GLU A 36 0.31 25.06 -18.99
C GLU A 36 -0.82 24.17 -19.53
N GLY A 37 -2.07 24.65 -19.48
CA GLY A 37 -3.24 23.93 -19.96
C GLY A 37 -3.63 22.75 -19.07
N ARG A 38 -3.49 22.88 -17.75
CA ARG A 38 -3.89 21.85 -16.76
C ARG A 38 -5.42 21.82 -16.58
N VAL A 39 -6.14 21.49 -17.65
CA VAL A 39 -7.61 21.60 -17.74
C VAL A 39 -8.32 20.81 -16.64
N VAL A 40 -7.85 19.60 -16.32
CA VAL A 40 -8.47 18.73 -15.30
C VAL A 40 -8.32 19.31 -13.89
N GLU A 41 -7.14 19.83 -13.56
CA GLU A 41 -6.90 20.52 -12.28
C GLU A 41 -7.78 21.78 -12.15
N ILE A 42 -7.83 22.59 -13.22
CA ILE A 42 -8.69 23.79 -13.25
C ILE A 42 -10.16 23.42 -13.12
N ALA A 43 -10.58 22.31 -13.75
CA ALA A 43 -11.96 21.82 -13.66
C ALA A 43 -12.30 21.18 -12.29
N SER A 44 -11.30 20.91 -11.46
CA SER A 44 -11.50 20.42 -10.08
C SER A 44 -11.80 21.57 -9.11
N VAL A 45 -11.63 22.81 -9.54
CA VAL A 45 -11.95 24.00 -8.75
C VAL A 45 -13.46 24.13 -8.60
N PRO A 46 -14.00 24.31 -7.37
CA PRO A 46 -15.43 24.40 -7.15
C PRO A 46 -16.15 25.40 -8.06
N GLY A 47 -17.12 24.92 -8.83
CA GLY A 47 -17.90 25.72 -9.78
C GLY A 47 -17.20 26.07 -11.10
N VAL A 48 -16.04 25.47 -11.39
CA VAL A 48 -15.40 25.50 -12.70
C VAL A 48 -15.54 24.12 -13.34
N GLY A 49 -16.56 23.92 -14.17
CA GLY A 49 -16.67 22.66 -14.93
C GLY A 49 -15.66 22.60 -16.09
N LEU A 50 -15.49 21.41 -16.69
CA LEU A 50 -14.57 21.19 -17.82
C LEU A 50 -14.73 22.18 -18.98
N GLY A 51 -15.97 22.47 -19.40
CA GLY A 51 -16.21 23.43 -20.48
C GLY A 51 -15.73 24.85 -20.12
N LYS A 52 -15.90 25.25 -18.86
CA LYS A 52 -15.42 26.54 -18.37
C LYS A 52 -13.90 26.56 -18.25
N ALA A 53 -13.28 25.47 -17.80
CA ALA A 53 -11.83 25.32 -17.77
C ALA A 53 -11.22 25.48 -19.17
N TYR A 54 -11.80 24.83 -20.19
CA TYR A 54 -11.39 25.02 -21.58
C TYR A 54 -11.51 26.47 -22.06
N SER A 55 -12.62 27.14 -21.72
CA SER A 55 -12.81 28.55 -22.05
C SER A 55 -11.74 29.44 -21.41
N ILE A 56 -11.46 29.24 -20.12
CA ILE A 56 -10.44 30.03 -19.39
C ILE A 56 -9.06 29.84 -20.01
N VAL A 57 -8.66 28.60 -20.27
CA VAL A 57 -7.36 28.29 -20.89
C VAL A 57 -7.25 28.87 -22.29
N ARG A 58 -8.29 28.71 -23.13
CA ARG A 58 -8.31 29.29 -24.48
C ARG A 58 -8.19 30.81 -24.42
N SER A 59 -9.00 31.48 -23.62
CA SER A 59 -8.96 32.94 -23.48
C SER A 59 -7.60 33.43 -22.99
N ALA A 60 -6.96 32.73 -22.05
CA ALA A 60 -5.61 33.07 -21.60
C ALA A 60 -4.58 32.94 -22.73
N TRP A 61 -4.61 31.84 -23.49
CA TRP A 61 -3.67 31.67 -24.58
C TRP A 61 -3.96 32.62 -25.76
N GLU A 62 -5.21 33.01 -26.03
CA GLU A 62 -5.54 34.05 -27.01
C GLU A 62 -4.89 35.40 -26.68
N LEU A 63 -4.84 35.76 -25.39
CA LEU A 63 -4.16 36.97 -24.92
C LEU A 63 -2.65 36.88 -25.11
N VAL A 64 -2.06 35.72 -24.81
CA VAL A 64 -0.61 35.49 -24.95
C VAL A 64 -0.20 35.46 -26.43
N GLU A 65 -0.97 34.77 -27.26
CA GLU A 65 -0.68 34.61 -28.68
C GLU A 65 -1.14 35.82 -29.49
N GLY A 66 -2.02 36.67 -28.96
CA GLY A 66 -2.54 37.86 -29.64
C GLY A 66 -3.41 37.55 -30.85
N VAL A 67 -3.99 36.36 -30.91
CA VAL A 67 -4.87 35.90 -31.99
C VAL A 67 -6.03 35.10 -31.40
N LYS A 68 -7.22 35.25 -32.00
CA LYS A 68 -8.39 34.49 -31.56
C LYS A 68 -8.35 33.04 -32.07
N TRP A 69 -8.88 32.10 -31.29
CA TRP A 69 -8.90 30.67 -31.61
C TRP A 69 -9.71 30.37 -32.88
N ASP A 70 -10.73 31.18 -33.15
CA ASP A 70 -11.63 31.05 -34.30
C ASP A 70 -11.14 31.83 -35.54
N SER A 71 -9.92 32.38 -35.53
CA SER A 71 -9.43 33.24 -36.61
C SER A 71 -9.32 32.51 -37.96
N VAL A 72 -9.02 31.20 -37.93
CA VAL A 72 -8.93 30.34 -39.11
C VAL A 72 -10.22 29.52 -39.30
N LEU A 73 -10.88 29.14 -38.21
CA LEU A 73 -12.04 28.24 -38.19
C LEU A 73 -13.35 28.99 -38.52
N LYS A 74 -13.42 29.64 -39.68
CA LYS A 74 -14.52 30.55 -40.03
C LYS A 74 -15.79 29.88 -40.55
N THR A 75 -15.69 28.73 -41.19
CA THR A 75 -16.84 27.99 -41.72
C THR A 75 -17.11 26.73 -40.92
N ASP A 76 -18.37 26.30 -40.88
CA ASP A 76 -18.75 25.10 -40.13
C ASP A 76 -18.14 23.83 -40.74
N GLY A 77 -17.90 23.80 -42.05
CA GLY A 77 -17.17 22.71 -42.69
C GLY A 77 -15.73 22.59 -42.18
N VAL A 78 -15.01 23.71 -42.06
CA VAL A 78 -13.63 23.72 -41.54
C VAL A 78 -13.60 23.38 -40.05
N LYS A 79 -14.58 23.87 -39.26
CA LYS A 79 -14.72 23.51 -37.85
C LYS A 79 -14.91 22.00 -37.67
N ARG A 80 -15.79 21.38 -38.48
CA ARG A 80 -16.01 19.92 -38.44
C ARG A 80 -14.74 19.15 -38.75
N ILE A 81 -14.04 19.49 -39.82
CA ILE A 81 -12.75 18.84 -40.18
C ILE A 81 -11.75 18.97 -39.03
N TYR A 82 -11.62 20.16 -38.45
CA TYR A 82 -10.74 20.40 -37.31
C TYR A 82 -11.12 19.56 -36.07
N GLU A 83 -12.41 19.51 -35.73
CA GLU A 83 -12.91 18.72 -34.60
C GLU A 83 -12.68 17.21 -34.81
N ASP A 84 -12.87 16.72 -36.03
CA ASP A 84 -12.63 15.33 -36.39
C ASP A 84 -11.13 14.98 -36.34
N LEU A 85 -10.26 15.86 -36.86
CA LEU A 85 -8.80 15.68 -36.77
C LEU A 85 -8.32 15.65 -35.32
N LEU A 86 -8.81 16.57 -34.48
CA LEU A 86 -8.45 16.57 -33.06
C LEU A 86 -8.94 15.30 -32.36
N ARG A 87 -10.12 14.79 -32.71
CA ARG A 87 -10.65 13.54 -32.15
C ARG A 87 -9.73 12.37 -32.48
N LEU A 88 -9.35 12.21 -33.75
CA LEU A 88 -8.42 11.16 -34.19
C LEU A 88 -7.08 11.20 -33.45
N VAL A 89 -6.53 12.41 -33.24
CA VAL A 89 -5.27 12.57 -32.50
C VAL A 89 -5.44 12.25 -31.01
N GLN A 90 -6.56 12.65 -30.40
CA GLN A 90 -6.86 12.36 -28.98
C GLN A 90 -7.07 10.86 -28.72
N GLU A 91 -7.62 10.12 -29.67
CA GLU A 91 -7.81 8.66 -29.54
C GLU A 91 -6.49 7.91 -29.36
N GLN A 92 -5.37 8.47 -29.83
CA GLN A 92 -4.03 7.88 -29.67
C GLN A 92 -3.37 8.20 -28.31
N ALA A 93 -3.92 9.17 -27.56
CA ALA A 93 -3.33 9.61 -26.30
C ALA A 93 -3.62 8.62 -25.16
N GLN A 94 -2.56 8.21 -24.47
CA GLN A 94 -2.63 7.19 -23.42
C GLN A 94 -3.17 7.72 -22.08
N THR A 95 -3.09 9.03 -21.84
CA THR A 95 -3.55 9.67 -20.60
C THR A 95 -4.66 10.69 -20.87
N GLU A 96 -5.58 10.83 -19.93
CA GLU A 96 -6.62 11.87 -20.00
C GLU A 96 -5.99 13.27 -20.03
N TYR A 97 -4.91 13.49 -19.28
CA TYR A 97 -4.14 14.74 -19.34
C TYR A 97 -3.71 15.08 -20.78
N ALA A 98 -3.14 14.11 -21.50
CA ALA A 98 -2.72 14.31 -22.88
C ALA A 98 -3.92 14.56 -23.81
N LYS A 99 -5.05 13.85 -23.65
CA LYS A 99 -6.28 14.10 -24.42
C LYS A 99 -6.77 15.55 -24.24
N HIS A 100 -6.83 16.01 -22.99
CA HIS A 100 -7.23 17.39 -22.67
C HIS A 100 -6.25 18.42 -23.25
N LYS A 101 -4.94 18.16 -23.19
CA LYS A 101 -3.91 19.05 -23.74
C LYS A 101 -3.94 19.11 -25.26
N LEU A 102 -4.14 17.98 -25.93
CA LEU A 102 -4.29 17.91 -27.40
C LEU A 102 -5.54 18.66 -27.87
N ARG A 103 -6.63 18.65 -27.10
CA ARG A 103 -7.84 19.44 -27.39
C ARG A 103 -7.65 20.96 -27.38
N LEU A 104 -6.57 21.44 -26.77
CA LEU A 104 -6.24 22.86 -26.75
C LEU A 104 -5.52 23.32 -28.01
N PHE A 105 -5.06 22.43 -28.89
CA PHE A 105 -4.44 22.84 -30.15
C PHE A 105 -5.48 23.46 -31.10
N TRP A 106 -5.17 24.60 -31.69
CA TRP A 106 -5.95 25.22 -32.76
C TRP A 106 -5.02 25.70 -33.90
N PRO A 107 -5.55 25.86 -35.12
CA PRO A 107 -4.79 26.36 -36.26
C PRO A 107 -4.51 27.86 -36.14
N TYR A 108 -3.25 28.26 -36.36
CA TYR A 108 -2.86 29.66 -36.38
C TYR A 108 -3.08 30.31 -37.75
N PRO A 109 -3.37 31.63 -37.80
CA PRO A 109 -3.42 32.38 -39.03
C PRO A 109 -2.02 32.60 -39.63
N ALA A 110 -1.95 32.98 -40.90
CA ALA A 110 -0.69 33.22 -41.62
C ALA A 110 0.21 34.28 -40.92
N SER A 111 -0.38 35.24 -40.21
CA SER A 111 0.35 36.24 -39.40
C SER A 111 1.19 35.63 -38.27
N LYS A 112 0.97 34.35 -37.92
CA LYS A 112 1.69 33.60 -36.89
C LYS A 112 2.44 32.39 -37.48
N ILE A 113 2.88 32.48 -38.74
CA ILE A 113 3.60 31.39 -39.42
C ILE A 113 4.82 30.88 -38.64
N GLY A 114 5.56 31.76 -37.97
CA GLY A 114 6.69 31.35 -37.12
C GLY A 114 6.29 30.34 -36.03
N ARG A 115 5.13 30.55 -35.40
CA ARG A 115 4.58 29.66 -34.37
C ARG A 115 4.11 28.32 -34.95
N VAL A 116 3.60 28.33 -36.18
CA VAL A 116 3.27 27.11 -36.92
C VAL A 116 4.53 26.29 -37.19
N MET A 117 5.60 26.93 -37.68
CA MET A 117 6.87 26.27 -37.96
C MET A 117 7.52 25.69 -36.70
N GLU A 118 7.51 26.44 -35.60
CA GLU A 118 7.99 25.96 -34.30
C GLU A 118 7.23 24.71 -33.83
N ARG A 119 5.90 24.72 -33.90
CA ARG A 119 5.09 23.53 -33.57
C ARG A 119 5.39 22.35 -34.48
N LEU A 120 5.50 22.59 -35.80
CA LEU A 120 5.84 21.54 -36.76
C LEU A 120 7.21 20.93 -36.49
N GLU A 121 8.19 21.74 -36.06
CA GLU A 121 9.50 21.26 -35.67
C GLU A 121 9.42 20.29 -34.48
N VAL A 122 8.66 20.65 -33.43
CA VAL A 122 8.45 19.79 -32.24
C VAL A 122 7.84 18.44 -32.63
N PHE A 123 6.78 18.43 -33.45
CA PHE A 123 6.16 17.18 -33.89
C PHE A 123 7.06 16.37 -34.84
N SER A 124 7.85 17.04 -35.69
CA SER A 124 8.81 16.38 -36.58
C SER A 124 9.97 15.76 -35.81
N GLU A 125 10.41 16.38 -34.73
CA GLU A 125 11.37 15.79 -33.78
C GLU A 125 10.76 14.57 -33.08
N ALA A 126 9.56 14.70 -32.51
CA ALA A 126 8.88 13.58 -31.85
C ALA A 126 8.68 12.38 -32.79
N LYS A 127 8.32 12.63 -34.06
CA LYS A 127 8.19 11.59 -35.08
C LYS A 127 9.52 10.85 -35.31
N ARG A 128 10.63 11.58 -35.45
CA ARG A 128 11.97 10.99 -35.64
C ARG A 128 12.39 10.13 -34.45
N VAL A 129 12.11 10.59 -33.22
CA VAL A 129 12.36 9.80 -32.01
C VAL A 129 11.61 8.47 -32.09
N VAL A 130 10.32 8.50 -32.38
CA VAL A 130 9.48 7.28 -32.45
C VAL A 130 9.97 6.34 -33.57
N GLU A 131 10.29 6.86 -34.76
CA GLU A 131 10.80 6.05 -35.88
C GLU A 131 12.15 5.41 -35.59
N ALA A 132 12.98 6.05 -34.77
CA ALA A 132 14.30 5.55 -34.37
C ALA A 132 14.27 4.70 -33.09
N THR A 133 13.11 4.49 -32.48
CA THR A 133 12.95 3.73 -31.23
C THR A 133 12.45 2.31 -31.53
N SER A 134 12.95 1.31 -30.80
CA SER A 134 12.49 -0.07 -30.94
C SER A 134 11.03 -0.24 -30.52
N SER A 135 10.30 -1.17 -31.16
CA SER A 135 8.92 -1.48 -30.81
C SER A 135 8.74 -1.88 -29.34
N GLU A 136 9.71 -2.63 -28.78
CA GLU A 136 9.73 -3.03 -27.37
C GLU A 136 9.78 -1.81 -26.42
N THR A 137 10.65 -0.85 -26.71
CA THR A 137 10.76 0.38 -25.89
C THR A 137 9.48 1.21 -25.97
N LEU A 138 8.89 1.31 -27.18
CA LEU A 138 7.62 2.01 -27.38
C LEU A 138 6.47 1.33 -26.62
N GLU A 139 6.38 0.00 -26.64
CA GLU A 139 5.38 -0.77 -25.91
C GLU A 139 5.54 -0.58 -24.39
N ARG A 140 6.78 -0.59 -23.89
CA ARG A 140 7.08 -0.31 -22.48
C ARG A 140 6.61 1.08 -22.06
N ILE A 141 6.91 2.11 -22.85
CA ILE A 141 6.45 3.49 -22.60
C ILE A 141 4.92 3.58 -22.64
N GLN A 142 4.27 3.00 -23.65
CA GLN A 142 2.81 3.02 -23.76
C GLN A 142 2.14 2.33 -22.57
N THR A 143 2.66 1.17 -22.15
CA THR A 143 2.15 0.41 -21.01
C THR A 143 2.27 1.21 -19.71
N ALA A 144 3.42 1.84 -19.47
CA ALA A 144 3.60 2.68 -18.30
C ALA A 144 2.73 3.95 -18.36
N LEU A 145 2.57 4.60 -19.52
CA LEU A 145 1.65 5.74 -19.67
C LEU A 145 0.19 5.37 -19.36
N ARG A 146 -0.27 4.16 -19.72
CA ARG A 146 -1.65 3.70 -19.42
C ARG A 146 -1.92 3.51 -17.93
N ARG A 147 -0.89 3.20 -17.15
CA ARG A 147 -0.95 3.02 -15.70
C ARG A 147 -0.91 4.34 -14.93
N LEU A 148 -0.52 5.44 -15.57
CA LEU A 148 -0.53 6.75 -14.94
C LEU A 148 -1.95 7.20 -14.62
N LYS A 149 -2.19 7.43 -13.33
CA LYS A 149 -3.41 8.04 -12.81
C LYS A 149 -3.04 9.30 -12.01
N ASN A 150 -4.03 10.11 -11.69
CA ASN A 150 -3.81 11.18 -10.71
C ASN A 150 -3.57 10.55 -9.34
N PHE A 151 -2.71 11.17 -8.54
CA PHE A 151 -2.48 10.71 -7.17
C PHE A 151 -3.79 10.72 -6.37
N GLY A 152 -4.19 9.54 -5.90
CA GLY A 152 -5.29 9.34 -4.98
C GLY A 152 -4.95 9.84 -3.58
N LYS A 153 -5.97 10.28 -2.85
CA LYS A 153 -5.85 10.55 -1.41
C LYS A 153 -6.03 9.24 -0.66
N ALA A 154 -5.02 8.85 0.11
CA ALA A 154 -5.12 7.69 0.99
C ALA A 154 -5.59 8.10 2.39
N THR A 155 -6.32 7.20 3.05
CA THR A 155 -6.60 7.29 4.48
C THR A 155 -6.12 6.01 5.13
N ALA A 156 -5.11 6.12 6.00
CA ALA A 156 -4.64 4.97 6.75
C ALA A 156 -5.75 4.39 7.63
N ARG A 157 -5.79 3.06 7.70
CA ARG A 157 -6.73 2.33 8.55
C ARG A 157 -6.29 2.44 10.01
N LYS A 158 -7.26 2.33 10.93
CA LYS A 158 -6.97 2.29 12.37
C LYS A 158 -6.24 0.98 12.70
N VAL A 159 -5.06 1.08 13.30
CA VAL A 159 -4.25 -0.04 13.78
C VAL A 159 -4.77 -0.46 15.15
N LYS A 160 -5.51 -1.58 15.19
CA LYS A 160 -6.18 -2.05 16.41
C LYS A 160 -5.20 -2.63 17.43
N GLY A 161 -4.17 -3.34 16.97
CA GLY A 161 -3.15 -3.97 17.81
C GLY A 161 -2.11 -3.01 18.38
N ARG A 162 -2.21 -1.69 18.16
CA ARG A 162 -1.24 -0.70 18.65
C ARG A 162 -1.85 0.29 19.63
N VAL A 163 -1.13 0.51 20.73
CA VAL A 163 -1.45 1.55 21.72
C VAL A 163 -0.29 2.52 21.86
N ILE A 164 -0.61 3.80 22.03
CA ILE A 164 0.36 4.85 22.31
C ILE A 164 0.08 5.34 23.72
N VAL A 165 1.10 5.35 24.56
CA VAL A 165 1.00 5.74 25.96
C VAL A 165 2.01 6.85 26.25
N THR A 166 1.67 7.75 27.16
CA THR A 166 2.58 8.79 27.64
C THR A 166 2.26 9.13 29.08
N ARG A 167 3.27 9.58 29.84
CA ARG A 167 3.07 10.16 31.18
C ARG A 167 2.95 11.68 31.19
N SER A 168 3.26 12.33 30.06
CA SER A 168 3.25 13.78 29.97
C SER A 168 1.90 14.26 29.41
N GLU A 169 1.19 15.08 30.18
CA GLU A 169 -0.03 15.74 29.71
C GLU A 169 0.22 16.59 28.45
N ALA A 170 1.40 17.21 28.36
CA ALA A 170 1.79 18.01 27.21
C ALA A 170 1.95 17.15 25.95
N GLU A 171 2.59 15.97 26.06
CA GLU A 171 2.70 15.02 24.95
C GLU A 171 1.35 14.42 24.59
N TYR A 172 0.50 14.11 25.57
CA TYR A 172 -0.85 13.63 25.32
C TYR A 172 -1.68 14.64 24.51
N ALA A 173 -1.64 15.92 24.90
CA ALA A 173 -2.30 16.98 24.16
C ALA A 173 -1.73 17.14 22.73
N LYS A 174 -0.41 17.01 22.56
CA LYS A 174 0.25 17.05 21.25
C LYS A 174 -0.16 15.87 20.37
N LEU A 175 -0.24 14.65 20.90
CA LEU A 175 -0.70 13.44 20.21
C LEU A 175 -2.14 13.60 19.69
N LYS A 176 -3.04 14.12 20.55
CA LYS A 176 -4.42 14.44 20.18
C LYS A 176 -4.49 15.55 19.13
N GLY A 177 -3.72 16.62 19.30
CA GLY A 177 -3.65 17.74 18.36
C GLY A 177 -3.15 17.33 16.97
N ALA A 178 -2.22 16.37 16.91
CA ALA A 178 -1.72 15.79 15.66
C ALA A 178 -2.69 14.75 15.03
N GLY A 179 -3.77 14.38 15.73
CA GLY A 179 -4.78 13.43 15.23
C GLY A 179 -4.36 11.97 15.26
N VAL A 180 -3.38 11.61 16.10
CA VAL A 180 -2.86 10.24 16.25
C VAL A 180 -3.95 9.26 16.70
N ASP A 181 -4.91 9.75 17.48
CA ASP A 181 -6.03 8.98 18.02
C ASP A 181 -7.05 8.50 16.97
N ARG A 182 -6.94 9.01 15.73
CA ARG A 182 -7.67 8.50 14.57
C ARG A 182 -7.15 7.13 14.13
N TYR A 183 -5.87 6.84 14.39
CA TYR A 183 -5.17 5.67 13.89
C TYR A 183 -4.84 4.65 14.97
N CYS A 184 -4.61 5.07 16.21
CA CYS A 184 -4.29 4.18 17.33
C CYS A 184 -5.03 4.61 18.60
N ASN A 185 -5.11 3.75 19.61
CA ASN A 185 -5.56 4.19 20.93
C ASN A 185 -4.44 4.97 21.63
N VAL A 186 -4.79 6.08 22.28
CA VAL A 186 -3.83 6.97 22.96
C VAL A 186 -4.26 7.15 24.41
N PHE A 187 -3.39 6.81 25.36
CA PHE A 187 -3.64 6.94 26.80
C PHE A 187 -2.61 7.82 27.49
N LEU A 188 -3.08 8.59 28.48
CA LEU A 188 -2.25 9.25 29.47
C LEU A 188 -2.19 8.32 30.67
N VAL A 189 -0.99 7.88 31.03
CA VAL A 189 -0.75 6.97 32.17
C VAL A 189 -0.68 7.82 33.44
N GLY A 190 -1.56 7.52 34.39
CA GLY A 190 -1.65 8.25 35.65
C GLY A 190 -0.50 7.94 36.61
N GLU A 191 -0.37 8.75 37.66
CA GLU A 191 0.57 8.46 38.75
C GLU A 191 0.21 7.14 39.45
N GLY A 192 1.16 6.21 39.51
CA GLY A 192 1.00 4.88 40.11
C GLY A 192 0.49 3.79 39.16
N GLU A 193 0.09 4.14 37.93
CA GLU A 193 -0.25 3.14 36.90
C GLU A 193 1.01 2.62 36.20
N ARG A 194 1.00 1.33 35.85
CA ARG A 194 2.13 0.68 35.18
C ARG A 194 1.86 0.60 33.68
N ILE A 195 2.87 0.96 32.88
CA ILE A 195 2.78 0.87 31.42
C ILE A 195 2.52 -0.57 30.95
N ARG A 196 3.03 -1.56 31.69
CA ARG A 196 2.79 -2.98 31.39
C ARG A 196 1.31 -3.33 31.31
N ASP A 197 0.48 -2.77 32.20
CA ASP A 197 -0.96 -3.06 32.25
C ASP A 197 -1.66 -2.61 30.94
N TYR A 198 -1.13 -1.58 30.28
CA TYR A 198 -1.56 -1.14 28.95
C TYR A 198 -0.97 -2.01 27.84
N ALA A 199 0.27 -2.44 27.97
CA ALA A 199 0.98 -3.19 26.95
C ALA A 199 0.43 -4.62 26.76
N GLU A 200 -0.04 -5.28 27.83
CA GLU A 200 -0.59 -6.64 27.80
C GLU A 200 -1.83 -6.78 26.90
N GLY A 201 -2.58 -5.69 26.66
CA GLY A 201 -3.79 -5.70 25.84
C GLY A 201 -3.56 -5.49 24.33
N TYR A 202 -2.32 -5.31 23.89
CA TYR A 202 -1.98 -4.90 22.52
C TYR A 202 -0.80 -5.69 21.98
N GLU A 203 -0.67 -5.74 20.66
CA GLU A 203 0.48 -6.36 19.96
C GLU A 203 1.73 -5.47 20.09
N LEU A 204 1.55 -4.15 20.11
CA LEU A 204 2.63 -3.17 20.25
C LEU A 204 2.19 -1.98 21.12
N ALA A 205 2.98 -1.68 22.15
CA ALA A 205 2.85 -0.47 22.95
C ALA A 205 3.98 0.52 22.59
N VAL A 206 3.63 1.77 22.35
CA VAL A 206 4.60 2.84 22.07
C VAL A 206 4.54 3.87 23.20
N LEU A 207 5.60 3.96 24.00
CA LEU A 207 5.76 5.01 25.00
C LEU A 207 6.34 6.26 24.36
N VAL A 208 5.61 7.37 24.42
CA VAL A 208 6.09 8.69 24.00
C VAL A 208 6.56 9.48 25.21
N GLY A 209 7.86 9.76 25.27
CA GLY A 209 8.52 10.45 26.38
C GLY A 209 9.67 9.64 26.97
N GLU A 210 10.09 10.02 28.18
CA GLU A 210 11.13 9.31 28.92
C GLU A 210 10.57 8.05 29.58
N ALA A 211 11.27 6.93 29.39
CA ALA A 211 10.99 5.68 30.10
C ALA A 211 11.58 5.73 31.52
N GLY A 212 10.79 5.35 32.51
CA GLY A 212 11.24 5.09 33.87
C GLY A 212 11.84 3.68 34.00
N GLU A 213 12.55 3.43 35.12
CA GLU A 213 13.24 2.15 35.36
C GLU A 213 12.29 0.94 35.43
N GLU A 214 11.02 1.16 35.82
CA GLU A 214 10.00 0.12 35.94
C GLU A 214 9.22 -0.13 34.63
N ASP A 215 9.50 0.66 33.58
CA ASP A 215 8.77 0.58 32.32
C ASP A 215 9.35 -0.47 31.39
N TYR A 216 8.98 -1.72 31.66
CA TYR A 216 9.37 -2.85 30.84
C TYR A 216 8.17 -3.74 30.49
N ALA A 217 7.99 -3.93 29.18
CA ALA A 217 7.20 -4.99 28.58
C ALA A 217 7.85 -5.42 27.25
N ASP A 218 7.71 -6.69 26.88
CA ASP A 218 8.42 -7.25 25.71
C ASP A 218 7.99 -6.59 24.38
N ASN A 219 6.77 -6.04 24.33
CA ASN A 219 6.19 -5.32 23.21
C ASN A 219 6.20 -3.79 23.37
N LEU A 220 7.05 -3.25 24.24
CA LEU A 220 7.15 -1.81 24.48
C LEU A 220 8.30 -1.18 23.68
N VAL A 221 7.97 -0.16 22.88
CA VAL A 221 8.95 0.68 22.16
C VAL A 221 8.88 2.11 22.69
N THR A 222 10.03 2.69 23.00
CA THR A 222 10.10 4.08 23.49
C THR A 222 10.49 5.04 22.37
N VAL A 223 9.72 6.12 22.23
CA VAL A 223 9.96 7.23 21.30
C VAL A 223 10.12 8.51 22.09
N LEU A 224 11.29 9.12 21.99
CA LEU A 224 11.60 10.38 22.67
C LEU A 224 10.86 11.56 22.02
N GLY A 225 10.89 12.71 22.70
CA GLY A 225 10.28 13.95 22.22
C GLY A 225 10.78 14.37 20.83
N GLY A 226 10.00 15.21 20.14
CA GLY A 226 10.31 15.66 18.77
C GLY A 226 9.83 14.73 17.65
N TRP A 227 9.02 13.73 17.99
CA TRP A 227 8.36 12.82 17.04
C TRP A 227 7.44 13.55 16.03
N ARG A 228 7.31 12.94 14.85
CA ARG A 228 6.29 13.22 13.82
C ARG A 228 5.28 12.08 13.78
N ILE A 229 4.12 12.31 13.15
CA ILE A 229 3.05 11.30 13.13
C ILE A 229 3.51 10.01 12.45
N GLU A 230 4.32 10.11 11.40
CA GLU A 230 4.88 8.97 10.68
C GLU A 230 5.89 8.14 11.47
N ASP A 231 6.47 8.70 12.54
CA ASP A 231 7.38 7.96 13.41
C ASP A 231 6.59 7.06 14.38
N LEU A 232 5.31 7.38 14.65
CA LEU A 232 4.41 6.61 15.52
C LEU A 232 3.43 5.72 14.73
N VAL A 233 3.00 6.21 13.57
CA VAL A 233 2.03 5.58 12.68
C VAL A 233 2.56 5.66 11.24
N PRO A 234 3.60 4.88 10.90
CA PRO A 234 4.17 4.88 9.55
C PRO A 234 3.14 4.54 8.47
N GLU A 235 2.07 3.83 8.83
CA GLU A 235 0.95 3.48 7.96
C GLU A 235 0.28 4.71 7.34
N VAL A 236 0.35 5.88 7.97
CA VAL A 236 -0.13 7.15 7.40
C VAL A 236 0.57 7.47 6.08
N ILE A 237 1.90 7.35 6.04
CA ILE A 237 2.69 7.59 4.83
C ILE A 237 2.62 6.39 3.89
N ILE A 238 2.75 5.17 4.43
CA ILE A 238 2.75 3.95 3.62
C ILE A 238 1.43 3.82 2.86
N SER A 239 0.29 4.14 3.46
CA SER A 239 -1.02 4.09 2.80
C SER A 239 -1.10 4.99 1.56
N PHE A 240 -0.43 6.15 1.57
CA PHE A 240 -0.35 7.02 0.39
C PHE A 240 0.40 6.34 -0.75
N TYR A 241 1.55 5.73 -0.47
CA TYR A 241 2.33 5.05 -1.50
C TYR A 241 1.68 3.74 -1.95
N ALA A 242 0.98 3.03 -1.07
CA ALA A 242 0.23 1.83 -1.39
C ALA A 242 -0.95 2.13 -2.34
N GLU A 243 -1.76 3.14 -2.03
CA GLU A 243 -2.87 3.61 -2.88
C GLU A 243 -2.39 4.05 -4.26
N ASN A 244 -1.18 4.62 -4.32
CA ASN A 244 -0.59 5.16 -5.53
C ASN A 244 0.49 4.26 -6.14
N TYR A 245 0.58 3.00 -5.70
CA TYR A 245 1.70 2.10 -6.01
C TYR A 245 1.92 1.98 -7.52
N GLU A 246 0.86 1.62 -8.24
CA GLU A 246 0.88 1.43 -9.69
C GLU A 246 1.30 2.71 -10.44
N THR A 247 0.89 3.88 -9.95
CA THR A 247 1.25 5.17 -10.57
C THR A 247 2.71 5.53 -10.33
N VAL A 248 3.21 5.34 -9.10
CA VAL A 248 4.62 5.63 -8.78
C VAL A 248 5.56 4.69 -9.51
N GLU A 249 5.22 3.40 -9.57
CA GLU A 249 5.97 2.39 -10.33
C GLU A 249 6.01 2.77 -11.82
N ALA A 250 4.87 3.11 -12.41
CA ALA A 250 4.79 3.56 -13.80
C ALA A 250 5.62 4.84 -14.07
N ILE A 251 5.65 5.80 -13.14
CA ILE A 251 6.50 7.00 -13.25
C ILE A 251 7.98 6.59 -13.28
N CYS A 252 8.40 5.69 -12.41
CA CYS A 252 9.79 5.23 -12.36
C CYS A 252 10.19 4.49 -13.65
N GLU A 253 9.32 3.61 -14.14
CA GLU A 253 9.53 2.91 -15.42
C GLU A 253 9.59 3.87 -16.61
N LEU A 254 8.73 4.90 -16.64
CA LEU A 254 8.76 5.92 -17.69
C LEU A 254 10.05 6.73 -17.65
N ALA A 255 10.49 7.11 -16.46
CA ALA A 255 11.72 7.86 -16.31
C ALA A 255 12.92 7.08 -16.85
N GLU A 256 13.05 5.80 -16.48
CA GLU A 256 14.06 4.90 -17.04
C GLU A 256 13.93 4.81 -18.56
N ALA A 257 12.72 4.60 -19.08
CA ALA A 257 12.49 4.46 -20.51
C ALA A 257 12.76 5.73 -21.32
N VAL A 258 12.59 6.90 -20.74
CA VAL A 258 12.92 8.19 -21.37
C VAL A 258 14.43 8.33 -21.60
N PHE A 259 15.28 7.74 -20.75
CA PHE A 259 16.73 7.73 -20.96
C PHE A 259 17.16 6.82 -22.12
N ASP A 260 16.38 5.79 -22.45
CA ASP A 260 16.64 4.88 -23.58
C ASP A 260 16.23 5.46 -24.94
N LEU A 261 15.49 6.57 -24.97
CA LEU A 261 15.08 7.21 -26.21
C LEU A 261 16.26 7.88 -26.94
N PRO A 262 16.17 8.07 -28.26
CA PRO A 262 17.11 8.92 -29.00
C PRO A 262 17.14 10.36 -28.45
N GLY A 263 18.29 11.02 -28.59
CA GLY A 263 18.45 12.44 -28.23
C GLY A 263 17.54 13.35 -29.05
N ALA A 264 16.89 14.29 -28.37
CA ALA A 264 15.98 15.27 -28.96
C ALA A 264 15.89 16.47 -28.01
N LYS A 265 15.87 17.68 -28.53
CA LYS A 265 15.92 18.93 -27.76
C LYS A 265 14.91 18.95 -26.60
N HIS A 266 13.67 18.57 -26.86
CA HIS A 266 12.62 18.55 -25.83
C HIS A 266 12.74 17.38 -24.85
N LEU A 267 13.27 16.23 -25.29
CA LEU A 267 13.55 15.10 -24.40
C LEU A 267 14.76 15.37 -23.52
N ASP A 268 15.78 16.04 -24.03
CA ASP A 268 16.97 16.41 -23.28
C ASP A 268 16.64 17.45 -22.21
N ALA A 269 15.72 18.39 -22.50
CA ALA A 269 15.16 19.28 -21.48
C ALA A 269 14.42 18.49 -20.39
N LEU A 270 13.55 17.55 -20.76
CA LEU A 270 12.84 16.69 -19.80
C LEU A 270 13.83 15.87 -18.94
N ARG A 271 14.85 15.26 -19.56
CA ARG A 271 15.90 14.52 -18.86
C ARG A 271 16.66 15.38 -17.86
N GLY A 272 16.87 16.66 -18.18
CA GLY A 272 17.52 17.62 -17.29
C GLY A 272 16.68 17.98 -16.05
N GLU A 273 15.35 17.81 -16.11
CA GLU A 273 14.44 18.02 -14.98
C GLU A 273 14.25 16.75 -14.12
N LEU A 274 14.58 15.57 -14.66
CA LEU A 274 14.42 14.30 -13.96
C LEU A 274 15.64 13.99 -13.10
N ASP A 275 15.40 13.75 -11.81
CA ASP A 275 16.40 13.18 -10.91
C ASP A 275 16.36 11.65 -10.99
N GLY A 276 17.19 11.08 -11.87
CA GLY A 276 17.27 9.64 -12.07
C GLY A 276 17.74 8.86 -10.83
N GLU A 277 18.54 9.47 -9.96
CA GLU A 277 18.99 8.84 -8.72
C GLU A 277 17.84 8.76 -7.70
N ALA A 278 17.14 9.88 -7.51
CA ALA A 278 15.97 9.92 -6.64
C ALA A 278 14.89 8.94 -7.11
N LEU A 279 14.62 8.86 -8.42
CA LEU A 279 13.61 7.95 -8.98
C LEU A 279 13.99 6.48 -8.83
N ARG A 280 15.27 6.14 -8.99
CA ARG A 280 15.75 4.78 -8.71
C ARG A 280 15.57 4.42 -7.25
N LYS A 281 15.90 5.35 -6.34
CA LYS A 281 15.69 5.17 -4.90
C LYS A 281 14.21 5.03 -4.55
N VAL A 282 13.33 5.81 -5.18
CA VAL A 282 11.87 5.67 -5.02
C VAL A 282 11.40 4.29 -5.48
N LYS A 283 11.87 3.81 -6.64
CA LYS A 283 11.56 2.47 -7.15
C LYS A 283 12.01 1.36 -6.19
N GLU A 284 13.21 1.49 -5.63
CA GLU A 284 13.71 0.54 -4.62
C GLU A 284 12.84 0.56 -3.35
N LEU A 285 12.54 1.75 -2.83
CA LEU A 285 11.76 1.91 -1.59
C LEU A 285 10.32 1.44 -1.75
N ILE A 286 9.66 1.76 -2.86
CA ILE A 286 8.29 1.31 -3.09
C ILE A 286 8.22 -0.20 -3.29
N GLY A 287 9.25 -0.82 -3.88
CA GLY A 287 9.36 -2.28 -3.98
C GLY A 287 9.46 -3.00 -2.63
N ARG A 288 9.65 -2.28 -1.51
CA ARG A 288 9.63 -2.85 -0.16
C ARG A 288 8.22 -2.98 0.42
N ILE A 289 7.22 -2.38 -0.22
CA ILE A 289 5.82 -2.47 0.19
C ILE A 289 4.97 -3.09 -0.92
N THR A 290 3.80 -3.60 -0.56
CA THR A 290 2.77 -4.03 -1.51
C THR A 290 1.78 -2.89 -1.80
N SER A 291 0.91 -3.09 -2.78
CA SER A 291 -0.23 -2.19 -3.04
C SER A 291 -1.23 -2.11 -1.88
N GLU A 292 -1.15 -3.01 -0.89
CA GLU A 292 -1.96 -2.99 0.33
C GLU A 292 -1.26 -2.26 1.49
N GLY A 293 0.01 -1.90 1.31
CA GLY A 293 0.84 -1.25 2.34
C GLY A 293 1.54 -2.22 3.28
N ASP A 294 1.50 -3.52 3.00
CA ASP A 294 2.25 -4.52 3.74
C ASP A 294 3.71 -4.56 3.29
N VAL A 295 4.60 -5.07 4.15
CA VAL A 295 5.98 -5.37 3.77
C VAL A 295 5.98 -6.45 2.68
N ALA A 296 6.66 -6.14 1.56
CA ALA A 296 6.79 -7.03 0.42
C ALA A 296 7.64 -8.26 0.75
N ARG A 297 7.41 -9.35 0.00
CA ARG A 297 8.16 -10.59 0.14
C ARG A 297 9.64 -10.38 -0.21
N GLY A 298 10.53 -10.97 0.57
CA GLY A 298 11.99 -10.90 0.40
C GLY A 298 12.64 -9.70 1.08
N VAL A 299 11.86 -8.77 1.64
CA VAL A 299 12.38 -7.64 2.42
C VAL A 299 12.82 -8.10 3.80
N ASP A 300 12.01 -8.94 4.44
CA ASP A 300 12.27 -9.51 5.75
C ASP A 300 12.04 -11.04 5.70
N PRO A 301 13.13 -11.83 5.66
CA PRO A 301 13.04 -13.29 5.62
C PRO A 301 12.34 -13.91 6.83
N GLU A 302 12.38 -13.25 7.98
CA GLU A 302 11.75 -13.74 9.20
C GLU A 302 10.24 -13.49 9.16
N LEU A 303 9.82 -12.29 8.74
CA LEU A 303 8.40 -12.00 8.50
C LEU A 303 7.81 -12.92 7.43
N ASP A 304 8.55 -13.19 6.35
CA ASP A 304 8.13 -14.12 5.32
C ASP A 304 7.95 -15.54 5.87
N ARG A 305 8.84 -15.98 6.77
CA ARG A 305 8.73 -17.27 7.45
C ARG A 305 7.46 -17.33 8.31
N TYR A 306 7.17 -16.29 9.10
CA TYR A 306 5.95 -16.23 9.91
C TYR A 306 4.67 -16.20 9.06
N LYS A 307 4.63 -15.42 7.97
CA LYS A 307 3.50 -15.38 7.03
C LYS A 307 3.24 -16.75 6.41
N GLU A 308 4.29 -17.47 6.02
CA GLU A 308 4.16 -18.83 5.49
C GLU A 308 3.70 -19.83 6.54
N ALA A 309 4.25 -19.74 7.77
CA ALA A 309 3.82 -20.57 8.89
C ALA A 309 2.32 -20.38 9.19
N LEU A 310 1.85 -19.12 9.27
CA LEU A 310 0.43 -18.82 9.50
C LEU A 310 -0.47 -19.36 8.38
N ARG A 311 -0.04 -19.21 7.11
CA ARG A 311 -0.77 -19.77 5.96
C ARG A 311 -0.86 -21.30 6.03
N ARG A 312 0.19 -21.96 6.52
CA ARG A 312 0.27 -23.43 6.63
C ARG A 312 -0.32 -23.98 7.93
N LEU A 313 -0.55 -23.14 8.95
CA LEU A 313 -0.96 -23.54 10.30
C LEU A 313 -2.10 -24.56 10.30
N ASN A 314 -3.24 -24.21 9.71
CA ASN A 314 -4.42 -25.10 9.69
C ASN A 314 -4.18 -26.42 8.95
N VAL A 315 -3.37 -26.39 7.89
CA VAL A 315 -3.01 -27.60 7.13
C VAL A 315 -2.07 -28.48 7.95
N ALA A 316 -1.07 -27.88 8.60
CA ALA A 316 -0.13 -28.57 9.48
C ALA A 316 -0.85 -29.20 10.68
N VAL A 317 -1.82 -28.49 11.28
CA VAL A 317 -2.66 -29.03 12.36
C VAL A 317 -3.35 -30.31 11.89
N ALA A 318 -4.08 -30.25 10.76
CA ALA A 318 -4.81 -31.40 10.24
C ALA A 318 -3.89 -32.58 9.85
N GLU A 319 -2.76 -32.31 9.21
CA GLU A 319 -1.77 -33.31 8.81
C GLU A 319 -1.15 -34.02 10.03
N ILE A 320 -0.77 -33.25 11.05
CA ILE A 320 -0.13 -33.79 12.26
C ILE A 320 -1.14 -34.54 13.13
N GLU A 321 -2.36 -34.03 13.30
CA GLU A 321 -3.42 -34.76 14.01
C GLU A 321 -3.72 -36.11 13.35
N ALA A 322 -3.86 -36.14 12.02
CA ALA A 322 -4.06 -37.39 11.30
C ALA A 322 -2.88 -38.36 11.48
N TRP A 323 -1.65 -37.84 11.36
CA TRP A 323 -0.44 -38.64 11.52
C TRP A 323 -0.28 -39.22 12.93
N VAL A 324 -0.50 -38.41 13.98
CA VAL A 324 -0.40 -38.85 15.38
C VAL A 324 -1.43 -39.95 15.65
N ASN A 325 -2.68 -39.74 15.24
CA ASN A 325 -3.75 -40.71 15.47
C ASN A 325 -3.52 -42.04 14.74
N GLU A 326 -3.06 -42.01 13.49
CA GLU A 326 -2.73 -43.22 12.73
C GLU A 326 -1.54 -43.96 13.35
N THR A 327 -0.50 -43.21 13.77
CA THR A 327 0.70 -43.79 14.38
C THR A 327 0.39 -44.43 15.73
N ILE A 328 -0.44 -43.79 16.57
CA ILE A 328 -0.88 -44.40 17.84
C ILE A 328 -1.68 -45.68 17.56
N ARG A 329 -2.63 -45.67 16.62
CA ARG A 329 -3.42 -46.86 16.25
C ARG A 329 -2.53 -48.00 15.78
N SER A 330 -1.55 -47.71 14.92
CA SER A 330 -0.58 -48.70 14.42
C SER A 330 0.32 -49.26 15.53
N ARG A 331 0.94 -48.41 16.36
CA ARG A 331 1.82 -48.86 17.46
C ARG A 331 1.06 -49.67 18.52
N LEU A 332 -0.18 -49.29 18.84
CA LEU A 332 -1.03 -50.04 19.76
C LEU A 332 -1.50 -51.39 19.19
N ALA A 333 -1.66 -51.50 17.87
CA ALA A 333 -1.99 -52.76 17.21
C ALA A 333 -0.79 -53.72 17.11
N GLU A 334 0.44 -53.19 17.00
CA GLU A 334 1.69 -53.95 16.90
C GLU A 334 2.26 -54.38 18.24
N SER A 335 2.03 -53.61 19.31
CA SER A 335 2.35 -54.00 20.69
C SER A 335 1.68 -55.34 21.05
N GLU A 336 2.43 -56.30 21.60
CA GLU A 336 2.05 -57.71 21.86
C GLU A 336 0.85 -57.92 22.81
N ALA A 337 0.03 -56.90 23.10
CA ALA A 337 -1.22 -56.98 23.85
C ALA A 337 -2.43 -57.37 22.96
N LYS A 338 -2.35 -58.53 22.28
CA LYS A 338 -3.32 -59.03 21.27
C LYS A 338 -4.80 -59.18 21.70
N LEU A 339 -5.17 -58.86 22.94
CA LEU A 339 -6.56 -58.88 23.43
C LEU A 339 -6.99 -57.59 24.17
N ARG A 340 -6.11 -56.60 24.33
CA ARG A 340 -6.40 -55.36 25.06
C ARG A 340 -6.32 -54.09 24.20
N GLY A 341 -5.57 -54.08 23.09
CA GLY A 341 -5.36 -52.89 22.25
C GLY A 341 -6.66 -52.27 21.70
N GLU A 342 -7.50 -53.05 21.02
CA GLU A 342 -8.79 -52.55 20.50
C GLU A 342 -9.78 -52.16 21.61
N GLN A 343 -9.76 -52.86 22.75
CA GLN A 343 -10.57 -52.50 23.92
C GLN A 343 -10.09 -51.18 24.54
N ILE A 344 -8.78 -50.95 24.60
CA ILE A 344 -8.19 -49.70 25.10
C ILE A 344 -8.50 -48.53 24.18
N ILE A 345 -8.44 -48.73 22.84
CA ILE A 345 -8.85 -47.70 21.88
C ILE A 345 -10.32 -47.30 22.12
N LYS A 346 -11.22 -48.28 22.24
CA LYS A 346 -12.64 -48.01 22.55
C LYS A 346 -12.83 -47.30 23.89
N ILE A 347 -12.11 -47.72 24.94
CA ILE A 347 -12.16 -47.06 26.25
C ILE A 347 -11.70 -45.60 26.13
N LEU A 348 -10.64 -45.31 25.38
CA LEU A 348 -10.14 -43.95 25.17
C LEU A 348 -11.11 -43.09 24.34
N GLU A 349 -11.74 -43.65 23.30
CA GLU A 349 -12.75 -42.98 22.48
C GLU A 349 -14.04 -42.69 23.29
N GLU A 350 -14.50 -43.64 24.11
CA GLU A 350 -15.66 -43.51 24.99
C GLU A 350 -15.39 -42.54 26.15
N ALA A 351 -14.18 -42.55 26.71
CA ALA A 351 -13.76 -41.66 27.78
C ALA A 351 -13.73 -40.19 27.38
N ARG A 352 -13.50 -39.89 26.09
CA ARG A 352 -13.54 -38.52 25.56
C ARG A 352 -14.98 -38.00 25.40
N THR A 353 -15.94 -38.90 25.24
CA THR A 353 -17.37 -38.56 25.02
C THR A 353 -18.19 -38.59 26.31
N ALA A 354 -17.81 -39.44 27.27
CA ALA A 354 -18.31 -39.39 28.63
C ALA A 354 -17.60 -38.28 29.41
N THR A 355 -18.33 -37.54 30.25
CA THR A 355 -17.80 -36.53 31.18
C THR A 355 -17.01 -37.19 32.33
N LEU A 356 -16.12 -38.13 32.02
CA LEU A 356 -15.19 -38.73 32.95
C LEU A 356 -14.03 -37.77 33.16
N GLU A 357 -13.71 -37.47 34.42
CA GLU A 357 -12.52 -36.69 34.78
C GLU A 357 -11.27 -37.38 34.22
N ALA A 358 -10.64 -36.75 33.24
CA ALA A 358 -9.51 -37.28 32.48
C ALA A 358 -8.34 -37.75 33.36
N GLY A 359 -8.16 -37.14 34.54
CA GLY A 359 -7.18 -37.56 35.55
C GLY A 359 -7.37 -38.98 36.12
N LYS A 360 -8.56 -39.60 35.99
CA LYS A 360 -8.77 -40.99 36.42
C LYS A 360 -8.32 -42.01 35.38
N LEU A 361 -8.28 -41.67 34.08
CA LEU A 361 -7.94 -42.61 33.01
C LEU A 361 -6.48 -43.04 33.00
N ARG A 362 -5.57 -42.14 33.37
CA ARG A 362 -4.14 -42.44 33.50
C ARG A 362 -3.86 -43.58 34.48
N SER A 363 -4.70 -43.73 35.51
CA SER A 363 -4.57 -44.80 36.52
C SER A 363 -5.05 -46.18 36.05
N TYR A 364 -5.79 -46.25 34.93
CA TYR A 364 -6.32 -47.49 34.35
C TYR A 364 -5.58 -47.95 33.09
N LEU A 365 -4.70 -47.11 32.54
CA LEU A 365 -3.91 -47.44 31.35
C LEU A 365 -2.63 -48.21 31.76
N PRO A 366 -2.25 -49.25 31.01
CA PRO A 366 -0.91 -49.83 31.14
C PRO A 366 0.15 -48.74 30.90
N PRO A 367 1.26 -48.72 31.66
CA PRO A 367 2.35 -47.76 31.46
C PRO A 367 2.86 -47.72 30.02
N GLU A 368 2.90 -48.88 29.37
CA GLU A 368 3.31 -49.03 27.97
C GLU A 368 2.42 -48.23 26.99
N VAL A 369 1.13 -48.08 27.27
CA VAL A 369 0.19 -47.34 26.42
C VAL A 369 0.36 -45.84 26.61
N ASP A 370 0.53 -45.38 27.86
CA ASP A 370 0.79 -43.98 28.17
C ASP A 370 2.13 -43.53 27.56
N GLU A 371 3.16 -44.39 27.62
CA GLU A 371 4.46 -44.16 26.97
C GLU A 371 4.32 -44.05 25.44
N ILE A 372 3.58 -44.96 24.79
CA ILE A 372 3.35 -44.90 23.34
C ILE A 372 2.67 -43.59 22.95
N ILE A 373 1.60 -43.21 23.64
CA ILE A 373 0.84 -41.99 23.33
C ILE A 373 1.71 -40.75 23.56
N THR A 374 2.35 -40.63 24.73
CA THR A 374 3.19 -39.49 25.08
C THR A 374 4.38 -39.34 24.12
N HIS A 375 5.03 -40.45 23.77
CA HIS A 375 6.15 -40.43 22.82
C HIS A 375 5.70 -40.03 21.41
N THR A 376 4.57 -40.54 20.92
CA THR A 376 4.03 -40.17 19.61
C THR A 376 3.54 -38.72 19.58
N ILE A 377 2.99 -38.19 20.67
CA ILE A 377 2.66 -36.76 20.80
C ILE A 377 3.93 -35.91 20.71
N ALA A 378 4.99 -36.25 21.45
CA ALA A 378 6.26 -35.53 21.39
C ALA A 378 6.94 -35.61 19.99
N GLU A 379 6.79 -36.73 19.27
CA GLU A 379 7.19 -36.82 17.86
C GLU A 379 6.34 -35.91 16.96
N GLY A 380 5.03 -35.87 17.20
CA GLY A 380 4.08 -35.00 16.51
C GLY A 380 4.40 -33.52 16.69
N GLU A 381 4.74 -33.11 17.93
CA GLU A 381 5.21 -31.77 18.26
C GLU A 381 6.45 -31.39 17.47
N LYS A 382 7.47 -32.26 17.43
CA LYS A 382 8.69 -32.01 16.65
C LYS A 382 8.39 -31.86 15.16
N LYS A 383 7.56 -32.76 14.61
CA LYS A 383 7.12 -32.67 13.21
C LYS A 383 6.33 -31.40 12.92
N PHE A 384 5.51 -30.95 13.87
CA PHE A 384 4.76 -29.70 13.75
C PHE A 384 5.69 -28.48 13.74
N CYS A 385 6.68 -28.44 14.64
CA CYS A 385 7.74 -27.41 14.64
C CYS A 385 8.48 -27.36 13.30
N GLU A 386 8.88 -28.53 12.77
CA GLU A 386 9.56 -28.64 11.47
C GLU A 386 8.67 -28.18 10.31
N ALA A 387 7.39 -28.55 10.33
CA ALA A 387 6.43 -28.18 9.29
C ALA A 387 6.21 -26.65 9.22
N LEU A 388 6.20 -25.98 10.37
CA LEU A 388 6.04 -24.53 10.49
C LEU A 388 7.38 -23.77 10.55
N ARG A 389 8.51 -24.46 10.52
CA ARG A 389 9.86 -23.88 10.64
C ARG A 389 10.01 -22.99 11.88
N ILE A 390 9.47 -23.45 13.00
CA ILE A 390 9.54 -22.76 14.30
C ILE A 390 10.97 -22.90 14.84
N SER A 391 11.54 -21.80 15.33
CA SER A 391 12.90 -21.80 15.88
C SER A 391 12.93 -22.34 17.32
N GLU A 392 14.10 -22.72 17.82
CA GLU A 392 14.24 -23.24 19.19
C GLU A 392 13.73 -22.26 20.28
N LYS A 393 13.80 -20.94 20.01
CA LYS A 393 13.32 -19.91 20.93
C LYS A 393 11.79 -19.78 20.93
N GLU A 394 11.15 -20.20 19.84
CA GLU A 394 9.71 -20.08 19.61
C GLU A 394 8.95 -21.36 20.04
N VAL A 395 9.66 -22.44 20.39
CA VAL A 395 9.05 -23.69 20.86
C VAL A 395 8.13 -23.44 22.07
N LEU A 396 8.47 -22.46 22.91
CA LEU A 396 7.64 -22.05 24.05
C LEU A 396 6.25 -21.55 23.64
N TRP A 397 6.07 -21.03 22.42
CA TRP A 397 4.76 -20.61 21.93
C TRP A 397 3.81 -21.79 21.70
N LEU A 398 4.36 -22.98 21.50
CA LEU A 398 3.61 -24.21 21.27
C LEU A 398 3.26 -24.95 22.56
N GLU A 399 3.65 -24.43 23.73
CA GLU A 399 3.37 -25.06 25.01
C GLU A 399 1.85 -25.20 25.21
N GLY A 400 1.39 -26.42 25.46
CA GLY A 400 -0.02 -26.76 25.61
C GLY A 400 -0.81 -26.82 24.30
N PHE A 401 -0.17 -26.86 23.12
CA PHE A 401 -0.88 -27.12 21.86
C PHE A 401 -1.43 -28.54 21.80
N PHE A 402 -0.62 -29.51 22.24
CA PHE A 402 -1.02 -30.90 22.35
C PHE A 402 -1.59 -31.17 23.74
N PRO A 403 -2.56 -32.08 23.86
CA PRO A 403 -3.08 -32.47 25.16
C PRO A 403 -2.00 -33.20 25.97
N GLU A 404 -1.78 -32.77 27.22
CA GLU A 404 -0.88 -33.44 28.17
C GLU A 404 -1.42 -34.79 28.66
N GLU A 405 -2.71 -35.01 28.47
CA GLU A 405 -3.42 -36.22 28.90
C GLU A 405 -3.63 -37.18 27.72
N PRO A 406 -3.42 -38.50 27.92
CA PRO A 406 -3.60 -39.49 26.87
C PRO A 406 -5.08 -39.62 26.49
N ALA A 407 -5.47 -39.08 25.34
CA ALA A 407 -6.82 -39.16 24.80
C ALA A 407 -6.82 -39.58 23.32
N LEU A 408 -7.85 -40.32 22.89
CA LEU A 408 -8.06 -40.65 21.48
C LEU A 408 -9.43 -40.18 20.98
N PRO A 409 -9.52 -39.63 19.75
CA PRO A 409 -8.39 -39.15 18.96
C PRO A 409 -7.67 -37.96 19.63
N VAL A 410 -6.36 -37.88 19.43
CA VAL A 410 -5.55 -36.72 19.80
C VAL A 410 -5.90 -35.59 18.85
N SER A 411 -6.26 -34.43 19.41
CA SER A 411 -6.48 -33.19 18.67
C SER A 411 -5.77 -32.06 19.39
N MET A 412 -5.18 -31.14 18.64
CA MET A 412 -4.59 -29.93 19.18
C MET A 412 -5.67 -29.05 19.80
N ILE A 413 -5.32 -28.30 20.84
CA ILE A 413 -6.26 -27.47 21.59
C ILE A 413 -6.68 -26.26 20.72
N PRO A 414 -7.93 -26.18 20.22
CA PRO A 414 -8.31 -25.17 19.21
C PRO A 414 -8.17 -23.72 19.71
N ARG A 415 -8.34 -23.52 21.01
CA ARG A 415 -8.12 -22.23 21.66
C ARG A 415 -6.66 -21.79 21.54
N LYS A 416 -5.72 -22.69 21.74
CA LYS A 416 -4.28 -22.40 21.64
C LYS A 416 -3.86 -22.15 20.20
N VAL A 417 -4.41 -22.91 19.25
CA VAL A 417 -4.24 -22.66 17.81
C VAL A 417 -4.76 -21.28 17.39
N SER A 418 -5.79 -20.75 18.06
CA SER A 418 -6.33 -19.42 17.77
C SER A 418 -5.60 -18.26 18.47
N GLU A 419 -4.86 -18.56 19.55
CA GLU A 419 -4.05 -17.59 20.29
C GLU A 419 -2.70 -17.30 19.61
N LEU A 420 -2.27 -18.19 18.71
CA LEU A 420 -1.05 -18.11 17.90
C LEU A 420 -1.34 -17.50 16.52
#